data_AF-A0A1Y3X469-F1
#
_entry.id   AF-A0A1Y3X469-F1
#
_cell.length_a   1.000
_cell.length_b   1.000
_cell.length_c   1.000
_cell.angle_alpha   90.00
_cell.angle_beta   90.00
_cell.angle_gamma   90.00
#
_symmetry.space_group_name_H-M   'P 1'
#
loop_
_entity.id
_entity.type
_entity.pdbx_description
1 polymer ?
#
loop_
_entity_poly.entity_id
_entity_poly.type
_entity_poly.pdbx_seq_one_letter_code
_entity_poly.pdbx_strand_id
1 'polypeptide(L)'
;MKRDDEYYKKVMHTCLCQTVMFKKVSENELLSILNGVISILADRDKLTQTDKEACLMYFWQDYNKGLSTPMSNEYIRQTLIPAVLNHPNTDMARAMTIVFTTEM
;
A
#
# COMPACT_ATOMS: atom_id res chain seq x y z
N MET A 1 -6.29 -8.90 16.47
CA MET A 1 -5.05 -8.51 17.17
C MET A 1 -4.14 -7.89 16.13
N LYS A 2 -3.52 -6.75 16.40
CA LYS A 2 -2.58 -6.11 15.46
C LYS A 2 -1.40 -7.04 15.20
N ARG A 3 -1.04 -7.24 13.92
CA ARG A 3 0.17 -7.98 13.52
C ARG A 3 1.41 -7.09 13.54
N ASP A 4 2.58 -7.69 13.40
CA ASP A 4 3.86 -6.99 13.39
C ASP A 4 4.15 -6.25 12.08
N ASP A 5 5.18 -5.42 12.10
CA ASP A 5 5.60 -4.61 10.96
C ASP A 5 6.08 -5.45 9.78
N GLU A 6 6.67 -6.62 10.04
CA GLU A 6 7.15 -7.53 9.00
C GLU A 6 5.98 -8.09 8.17
N TYR A 7 4.86 -8.41 8.82
CA TYR A 7 3.63 -8.76 8.12
C TYR A 7 3.18 -7.64 7.16
N TYR A 8 3.08 -6.40 7.64
CA TYR A 8 2.62 -5.28 6.79
C TYR A 8 3.59 -4.99 5.64
N LYS A 9 4.90 -5.05 5.89
CA LYS A 9 5.91 -4.95 4.82
C LYS A 9 5.71 -6.02 3.75
N LYS A 10 5.45 -7.27 4.15
CA LYS A 10 5.18 -8.37 3.21
C LYS A 10 3.92 -8.11 2.36
N VAL A 11 2.85 -7.59 2.97
CA VAL A 11 1.62 -7.23 2.23
C VAL A 11 1.89 -6.12 1.22
N MET A 12 2.59 -5.06 1.64
CA MET A 12 2.90 -3.92 0.79
C MET A 12 3.85 -4.29 -0.36
N HIS A 13 4.84 -5.14 -0.10
CA HIS A 13 5.70 -5.71 -1.13
C HIS A 13 4.90 -6.58 -2.12
N THR A 14 3.98 -7.40 -1.62
CA THR A 14 3.08 -8.20 -2.48
C THR A 14 2.23 -7.29 -3.36
N CYS A 15 1.69 -6.21 -2.80
CA CYS A 15 0.97 -5.19 -3.56
C CYS A 15 1.85 -4.63 -4.68
N LEU A 16 3.07 -4.18 -4.37
CA LEU A 16 4.02 -3.63 -5.34
C LEU A 16 4.31 -4.59 -6.49
N CYS A 17 4.57 -5.86 -6.18
CA CYS A 17 4.81 -6.89 -7.17
C CYS A 17 3.60 -7.05 -8.11
N GLN A 18 2.39 -7.11 -7.56
CA GLN A 18 1.17 -7.32 -8.35
C GLN A 18 0.69 -6.09 -9.13
N THR A 19 1.02 -4.87 -8.68
CA THR A 19 0.52 -3.62 -9.29
C THR A 19 1.54 -2.83 -10.09
N VAL A 20 2.83 -3.08 -9.94
CA VAL A 20 3.87 -2.33 -10.65
C VAL A 20 4.79 -3.28 -11.41
N MET A 21 5.24 -4.37 -10.79
CA MET A 21 6.24 -5.25 -11.41
C MET A 21 5.60 -6.21 -12.44
N PHE A 22 4.49 -6.85 -12.09
CA PHE A 22 3.86 -7.88 -12.93
C PHE A 22 2.72 -7.34 -13.80
N LYS A 23 2.07 -6.28 -13.34
CA LYS A 23 1.01 -5.60 -14.07
C LYS A 23 1.30 -4.11 -14.00
N LYS A 24 1.54 -3.44 -15.13
CA LYS A 24 1.71 -1.98 -15.14
C LYS A 24 0.34 -1.31 -15.09
N VAL A 25 -0.25 -1.24 -13.89
CA VAL A 25 -1.55 -0.58 -13.71
C VAL A 25 -1.40 0.94 -13.82
N SER A 26 -2.49 1.63 -14.14
CA SER A 26 -2.51 3.09 -14.14
C SER A 26 -2.34 3.66 -12.72
N GLU A 27 -1.94 4.93 -12.60
CA GLU A 27 -1.83 5.60 -11.29
C GLU A 27 -3.15 5.54 -10.51
N ASN A 28 -4.28 5.84 -11.16
CA ASN A 28 -5.60 5.78 -10.55
C ASN A 28 -5.96 4.37 -10.06
N GLU A 29 -5.62 3.32 -10.82
CA GLU A 29 -5.78 1.93 -10.35
C GLU A 29 -4.89 1.64 -9.14
N LEU A 30 -3.64 2.09 -9.16
CA LEU A 30 -2.70 1.86 -8.06
C LEU A 30 -3.22 2.50 -6.77
N LEU A 31 -3.64 3.76 -6.81
CA LEU A 31 -4.20 4.47 -5.65
C LEU A 31 -5.46 3.77 -5.13
N SER A 32 -6.36 3.37 -6.02
CA SER A 32 -7.58 2.63 -5.69
C SER A 32 -7.30 1.27 -5.02
N ILE A 33 -6.27 0.55 -5.46
CA ILE A 33 -5.87 -0.75 -4.88
C ILE A 33 -5.20 -0.54 -3.52
N LEU A 34 -4.27 0.40 -3.41
CA LEU A 34 -3.58 0.70 -2.14
C LEU A 34 -4.57 1.16 -1.06
N ASN A 35 -5.55 2.00 -1.41
CA ASN A 35 -6.61 2.39 -0.49
C ASN A 35 -7.39 1.16 0.01
N GLY A 36 -7.68 0.21 -0.88
CA GLY A 36 -8.38 -1.02 -0.51
C GLY A 36 -7.57 -1.91 0.41
N VAL A 37 -6.27 -2.09 0.13
CA VAL A 37 -5.39 -2.90 0.98
C VAL A 37 -5.33 -2.29 2.38
N ILE A 38 -5.14 -0.97 2.48
CA ILE A 38 -5.09 -0.28 3.77
C ILE A 38 -6.42 -0.35 4.51
N SER A 39 -7.55 -0.22 3.81
CA SER A 39 -8.89 -0.34 4.41
C SER A 39 -9.09 -1.71 5.03
N ILE A 40 -8.76 -2.79 4.30
CA ILE A 40 -8.87 -4.17 4.81
C ILE A 40 -7.98 -4.39 6.03
N LEU A 41 -6.72 -3.95 5.97
CA LEU A 41 -5.79 -4.09 7.09
C LEU A 41 -6.28 -3.29 8.31
N ALA A 42 -6.79 -2.08 8.09
CA ALA A 42 -7.29 -1.23 9.15
C ALA A 42 -8.49 -1.81 9.87
N ASP A 43 -9.46 -2.35 9.13
CA ASP A 43 -10.64 -2.99 9.71
C ASP A 43 -10.27 -4.26 10.47
N ARG A 44 -9.39 -5.09 9.90
CA ARG A 44 -9.01 -6.38 10.48
C ARG A 44 -8.12 -6.25 11.71
N ASP A 45 -7.15 -5.34 11.67
CA ASP A 45 -6.11 -5.22 12.69
C ASP A 45 -6.32 -4.02 13.63
N LYS A 46 -7.40 -3.25 13.41
CA LYS A 46 -7.72 -2.00 14.12
C LYS A 46 -6.61 -0.96 14.01
N LEU A 47 -6.12 -0.75 12.79
CA LEU A 47 -5.00 0.17 12.54
C LEU A 47 -5.42 1.62 12.77
N THR A 48 -4.56 2.35 13.48
CA THR A 48 -4.68 3.80 13.66
C THR A 48 -4.31 4.53 12.37
N GLN A 49 -4.57 5.85 12.31
CA GLN A 49 -4.13 6.67 11.19
C GLN A 49 -2.60 6.58 10.98
N THR A 50 -1.81 6.65 12.05
CA THR A 50 -0.35 6.50 12.00
C THR A 50 0.08 5.14 11.43
N ASP A 51 -0.63 4.07 11.78
CA ASP A 51 -0.34 2.73 11.25
C ASP A 51 -0.62 2.62 9.75
N LYS A 52 -1.72 3.23 9.27
CA LYS A 52 -2.05 3.29 7.84
C LYS A 52 -0.96 4.00 7.05
N GLU A 53 -0.50 5.15 7.55
CA GLU A 53 0.57 5.93 6.95
C GLU A 53 1.91 5.16 6.95
N ALA A 54 2.22 4.44 8.04
CA ALA A 54 3.40 3.59 8.11
C ALA A 54 3.36 2.45 7.07
N CYS A 55 2.21 1.80 6.90
CA CYS A 55 2.03 0.77 5.88
C CYS A 55 2.28 1.32 4.47
N LEU A 56 1.67 2.47 4.13
CA LEU A 56 1.89 3.10 2.83
C LEU A 56 3.34 3.57 2.64
N MET A 57 4.00 4.01 3.72
CA MET A 57 5.42 4.31 3.68
C MET A 57 6.26 3.08 3.30
N TYR A 58 5.94 1.89 3.82
CA TYR A 58 6.65 0.66 3.41
C TYR A 58 6.53 0.40 1.91
N PHE A 59 5.34 0.60 1.34
CA PHE A 59 5.14 0.46 -0.11
C PHE A 59 6.05 1.41 -0.90
N TRP A 60 6.02 2.71 -0.58
CA TRP A 60 6.77 3.71 -1.34
C TRP A 60 8.28 3.62 -1.13
N GLN A 61 8.73 3.20 0.07
CA GLN A 61 10.15 2.93 0.31
C GLN A 61 10.64 1.74 -0.52
N ASP A 62 9.81 0.72 -0.70
CA ASP A 62 10.16 -0.43 -1.52
C ASP A 62 10.13 -0.09 -3.02
N TYR A 63 9.14 0.69 -3.47
CA TYR A 63 9.08 1.27 -4.81
C TYR A 63 10.34 2.10 -5.13
N ASN A 64 10.78 2.93 -4.19
CA ASN A 64 11.97 3.77 -4.33
C ASN A 64 13.26 2.99 -4.61
N LYS A 65 13.37 1.73 -4.17
CA LYS A 65 14.55 0.88 -4.47
C LYS A 65 14.70 0.59 -5.97
N GLY A 66 13.60 0.66 -6.73
CA GLY A 66 13.59 0.47 -8.18
C GLY A 66 13.87 1.74 -8.98
N LEU A 67 14.02 2.90 -8.34
CA LEU A 67 14.22 4.18 -9.02
C LEU A 67 15.70 4.57 -9.08
N SER A 68 16.11 5.15 -10.22
CA SER A 68 17.44 5.79 -10.34
C SER A 68 17.56 7.04 -9.47
N THR A 69 16.45 7.70 -9.20
CA THR A 69 16.36 8.88 -8.32
C THR A 69 15.17 8.68 -7.38
N PRO A 70 15.42 8.22 -6.14
CA PRO A 70 14.38 7.99 -5.16
C PRO A 70 13.58 9.26 -4.82
N MET A 71 12.29 9.12 -4.60
CA MET A 71 11.44 10.18 -4.08
C MET A 71 11.77 10.48 -2.62
N SER A 72 11.66 11.75 -2.20
CA SER A 72 11.92 12.11 -0.80
C SER A 72 10.81 11.59 0.13
N ASN A 73 11.18 11.24 1.36
CA ASN A 73 10.20 10.85 2.39
C ASN A 73 9.16 11.94 2.65
N GLU A 74 9.55 13.21 2.50
CA GLU A 74 8.65 14.35 2.66
C GLU A 74 7.58 14.39 1.56
N TYR A 75 7.99 14.22 0.30
CA TYR A 75 7.05 14.12 -0.83
C TYR A 75 6.08 12.95 -0.66
N ILE A 76 6.58 11.78 -0.25
CA ILE A 76 5.75 10.60 0.02
C ILE A 76 4.69 10.92 1.09
N ARG A 77 5.10 11.52 2.22
CA ARG A 77 4.18 11.83 3.34
C ARG A 77 3.17 12.91 3.01
N GLN A 78 3.58 13.98 2.32
CA GLN A 78 2.73 15.14 2.09
C GLN A 78 1.85 15.00 0.84
N THR A 79 2.25 14.14 -0.11
CA THR A 79 1.56 14.02 -1.41
C THR A 79 0.99 12.64 -1.63
N LEU A 80 1.84 11.61 -1.67
CA LEU A 80 1.41 10.27 -2.12
C LEU A 80 0.53 9.55 -1.10
N ILE A 81 0.86 9.62 0.18
CA ILE A 81 0.05 9.00 1.24
C ILE A 81 -1.36 9.64 1.28
N PRO A 82 -1.52 10.97 1.33
CA PRO A 82 -2.82 11.62 1.23
C PRO A 82 -3.58 11.28 -0.06
N ALA A 83 -2.88 11.16 -1.20
CA ALA A 83 -3.51 10.79 -2.47
C ALA A 83 -4.13 9.39 -2.42
N VAL A 84 -3.49 8.42 -1.74
CA VAL A 84 -4.06 7.09 -1.53
C VAL A 84 -5.24 7.15 -0.56
N LEU A 85 -5.07 7.76 0.61
CA LEU A 85 -6.06 7.71 1.69
C LEU A 85 -7.36 8.48 1.36
N ASN A 86 -7.26 9.53 0.54
CA ASN A 86 -8.41 10.31 0.10
C ASN A 86 -8.93 9.90 -1.28
N HIS A 87 -8.42 8.81 -1.85
CA HIS A 87 -8.85 8.37 -3.18
C HIS A 87 -10.35 8.00 -3.16
N PRO A 88 -11.17 8.54 -4.08
CA PRO A 88 -12.63 8.42 -4.02
C PRO A 88 -13.15 7.00 -4.29
N ASN A 89 -12.32 6.17 -4.93
CA ASN A 89 -12.65 4.80 -5.30
C ASN A 89 -11.70 3.81 -4.63
N THR A 90 -12.21 2.59 -4.41
CA THR A 90 -11.45 1.52 -3.78
C THR A 90 -11.67 0.21 -4.54
N ASP A 91 -10.58 -0.42 -5.00
CA ASP A 91 -10.65 -1.73 -5.67
C ASP A 91 -10.52 -2.84 -4.61
N MET A 92 -11.64 -3.14 -3.96
CA MET A 92 -11.68 -4.13 -2.87
C MET A 92 -11.38 -5.55 -3.37
N ALA A 93 -11.72 -5.89 -4.62
CA ALA A 93 -11.50 -7.22 -5.16
C ALA A 93 -10.00 -7.53 -5.31
N ARG A 94 -9.25 -6.61 -5.92
CA ARG A 94 -7.79 -6.75 -6.01
C ARG A 94 -7.12 -6.62 -4.65
N ALA A 95 -7.58 -5.70 -3.81
CA ALA A 95 -7.04 -5.54 -2.47
C ALA A 95 -7.16 -6.82 -1.62
N MET A 96 -8.33 -7.48 -1.62
CA MET A 96 -8.51 -8.76 -0.95
C MET A 96 -7.57 -9.83 -1.51
N THR A 97 -7.44 -9.91 -2.84
CA THR A 97 -6.53 -10.86 -3.50
C THR A 97 -5.09 -10.68 -3.01
N ILE A 98 -4.61 -9.44 -2.93
CA ILE A 98 -3.25 -9.12 -2.43
C ILE A 98 -3.09 -9.58 -0.98
N VAL A 99 -4.03 -9.19 -0.09
CA VAL A 99 -3.95 -9.51 1.34
C VAL A 99 -3.96 -11.02 1.58
N PHE A 100 -4.82 -11.77 0.88
CA PHE A 100 -4.87 -13.23 1.01
C PHE A 100 -3.65 -13.92 0.41
N THR A 101 -3.12 -13.42 -0.72
CA THR A 101 -1.90 -13.98 -1.32
C THR A 101 -0.71 -13.91 -0.35
N THR A 102 -0.63 -12.86 0.46
CA THR A 102 0.44 -12.72 1.45
C THR A 102 0.37 -13.75 2.59
N GLU A 103 -0.80 -14.34 2.82
CA GLU A 103 -1.08 -15.28 3.91
C GLU A 103 -0.91 -16.75 3.53
N MET A 104 -0.76 -17.02 2.22
CA MET A 104 -0.36 -18.32 1.69
C MET A 104 1.16 -18.52 1.79
#